data_AF-A0A1A9BJS4-F1
#
_entry.id   AF-A0A1A9BJS4-F1
#
_cell.length_a   1.000
_cell.length_b   1.000
_cell.length_c   1.000
_cell.angle_alpha   90.00
_cell.angle_beta   90.00
_cell.angle_gamma   90.00
#
_symmetry.space_group_name_H-M   'P 1'
#
loop_
_entity.id
_entity.type
_entity.pdbx_description
1 polymer ?
#
loop_
_entity_poly.entity_id
_entity_poly.type
_entity_poly.pdbx_seq_one_letter_code
_entity_poly.pdbx_strand_id
1 'polypeptide(L)'
;MSTNTSTTEKTVDMAAVRQFVDRAVKAAVPAGQMTTRKIRPESDYGFPEPQPLAGLQAALSVARLAQQQAYTFAKGLRGEGSSWDEIADLLEIEWSEDYVQRERAFELVAGPVSSYSYDRYVFFTCGGPRGCGQSITDRGPYNGYPSDNEDGHAEGCRRLAAEVEAYRRAQDEREHRDQVMDEALPKVTDTFGKETVARVRYVQSHGGRYQAWSTSETLAVALVLRDDEQLAAVGYPSHQEAIRRITSGMSTPPRDPAGWLATVRAAATGLRD
;
A
#
# COMPACT_ATOMS: atom_id res chain seq x y z
N MET A 1 6.34 34.91 1.42
CA MET A 1 5.03 34.57 0.85
C MET A 1 5.21 33.25 0.11
N SER A 2 4.96 32.13 0.79
CA SER A 2 5.06 30.81 0.20
C SER A 2 3.67 30.34 -0.19
N THR A 3 3.44 30.17 -1.48
CA THR A 3 2.24 29.54 -2.02
C THR A 3 2.36 28.03 -1.80
N ASN A 4 1.70 27.52 -0.77
CA ASN A 4 1.43 26.09 -0.64
C ASN A 4 0.37 25.72 -1.67
N THR A 5 0.82 25.32 -2.86
CA THR A 5 -0.02 24.61 -3.81
C THR A 5 -0.26 23.22 -3.24
N SER A 6 -1.30 23.09 -2.43
CA SER A 6 -1.87 21.80 -2.07
C SER A 6 -2.37 21.16 -3.36
N THR A 7 -1.57 20.25 -3.92
CA THR A 7 -1.97 19.38 -5.01
C THR A 7 -3.11 18.53 -4.45
N THR A 8 -4.35 18.92 -4.75
CA THR A 8 -5.53 18.12 -4.46
C THR A 8 -5.32 16.76 -5.13
N GLU A 9 -5.05 15.75 -4.32
CA GLU A 9 -4.99 14.35 -4.75
C GLU A 9 -6.25 14.06 -5.55
N LYS A 10 -6.07 13.75 -6.84
CA LYS A 10 -7.18 13.42 -7.74
C LYS A 10 -7.63 12.00 -7.44
N THR A 11 -8.31 11.81 -6.33
CA THR A 11 -8.95 10.54 -6.00
C THR A 11 -10.13 10.30 -6.95
N VAL A 12 -10.44 9.03 -7.18
CA VAL A 12 -11.60 8.64 -7.99
C VAL A 12 -12.87 9.04 -7.24
N ASP A 13 -13.75 9.80 -7.88
CA ASP A 13 -15.06 10.14 -7.31
C ASP A 13 -15.94 8.89 -7.23
N MET A 14 -15.91 8.23 -6.08
CA MET A 14 -16.66 7.00 -5.84
C MET A 14 -18.18 7.19 -5.88
N ALA A 15 -18.68 8.42 -5.66
CA ALA A 15 -20.10 8.71 -5.82
C ALA A 15 -20.48 8.72 -7.31
N ALA A 16 -19.64 9.33 -8.15
CA ALA A 16 -19.80 9.26 -9.60
C ALA A 16 -19.69 7.81 -10.11
N VAL A 17 -18.68 7.05 -9.66
CA VAL A 17 -18.52 5.62 -10.04
C VAL A 17 -19.76 4.82 -9.69
N ARG A 18 -20.30 4.97 -8.47
CA ARG A 18 -21.53 4.28 -8.04
C ARG A 18 -22.71 4.59 -8.97
N GLN A 19 -22.89 5.85 -9.35
CA GLN A 19 -23.94 6.25 -10.29
C GLN A 19 -23.74 5.65 -11.69
N PHE A 20 -22.50 5.58 -12.17
CA PHE A 20 -22.19 4.96 -13.45
C PHE A 20 -22.45 3.45 -13.44
N VAL A 21 -22.06 2.76 -12.37
CA VAL A 21 -22.31 1.31 -12.23
C VAL A 21 -23.82 1.02 -12.18
N ASP A 22 -24.59 1.75 -11.37
CA ASP A 22 -26.06 1.57 -11.33
C ASP A 22 -26.70 1.77 -12.72
N ARG A 23 -26.27 2.81 -13.44
CA ARG A 23 -26.74 3.08 -14.80
C ARG A 23 -26.34 1.97 -15.78
N ALA A 24 -25.10 1.49 -15.71
CA ALA A 24 -24.60 0.42 -16.57
C ALA A 24 -25.36 -0.90 -16.34
N VAL A 25 -25.63 -1.24 -15.06
CA VAL A 25 -26.43 -2.43 -14.72
C VAL A 25 -27.85 -2.32 -15.27
N LYS A 26 -28.52 -1.19 -15.04
CA LYS A 26 -29.88 -0.98 -15.57
C LYS A 26 -29.92 -0.99 -17.10
N ALA A 27 -28.93 -0.42 -17.77
CA ALA A 27 -28.84 -0.39 -19.23
C ALA A 27 -28.57 -1.77 -19.84
N ALA A 28 -27.89 -2.67 -19.11
CA ALA A 28 -27.60 -4.02 -19.57
C ALA A 28 -28.78 -5.01 -19.41
N VAL A 29 -29.85 -4.61 -18.70
CA VAL A 29 -31.02 -5.48 -18.48
C VAL A 29 -32.03 -5.30 -19.61
N PRO A 30 -32.51 -6.39 -20.25
CA PRO A 30 -33.54 -6.31 -21.28
C PRO A 30 -34.83 -5.67 -20.75
N ALA A 31 -35.52 -4.87 -21.58
CA ALA A 31 -36.72 -4.14 -21.18
C ALA A 31 -37.82 -5.04 -20.57
N GLY A 32 -37.98 -6.28 -21.06
CA GLY A 32 -38.95 -7.25 -20.54
C GLY A 32 -38.59 -7.84 -19.16
N GLN A 33 -37.40 -7.57 -18.64
CA GLN A 33 -36.93 -7.98 -17.31
C GLN A 33 -36.80 -6.79 -16.36
N MET A 34 -37.35 -5.64 -16.73
CA MET A 34 -37.52 -4.50 -15.84
C MET A 34 -38.87 -4.58 -15.14
N THR A 35 -38.89 -4.27 -13.85
CA THR A 35 -40.09 -4.07 -13.04
C THR A 35 -40.14 -2.63 -12.54
N THR A 36 -41.24 -2.24 -11.91
CA THR A 36 -41.36 -0.93 -11.24
C THR A 36 -41.41 -1.15 -9.74
N ARG A 37 -40.35 -0.74 -9.03
CA ARG A 37 -40.39 -0.67 -7.57
C ARG A 37 -41.07 0.62 -7.16
N LYS A 38 -42.23 0.50 -6.54
CA LYS A 38 -42.94 1.65 -5.97
C LYS A 38 -42.16 2.25 -4.80
N ILE A 39 -42.28 3.57 -4.62
CA ILE A 39 -41.66 4.28 -3.49
C ILE A 39 -42.24 3.79 -2.15
N ARG A 40 -43.55 3.51 -2.14
CA ARG A 40 -44.32 2.88 -1.07
C ARG A 40 -45.39 1.98 -1.70
N PRO A 41 -45.91 0.94 -1.02
CA PRO A 41 -46.87 -0.01 -1.62
C PRO A 41 -48.06 0.66 -2.32
N GLU A 42 -48.58 1.73 -1.73
CA GLU A 42 -49.74 2.51 -2.18
C GLU A 42 -49.41 3.61 -3.21
N SER A 43 -48.13 3.88 -3.48
CA SER A 43 -47.71 4.96 -4.36
C SER A 43 -48.02 4.66 -5.83
N ASP A 44 -48.50 5.66 -6.57
CA ASP A 44 -48.58 5.62 -8.03
C ASP A 44 -47.23 5.88 -8.70
N TYR A 45 -46.28 6.45 -7.95
CA TYR A 45 -44.90 6.67 -8.37
C TYR A 45 -44.01 5.48 -8.03
N GLY A 46 -43.16 5.10 -8.97
CA GLY A 46 -42.15 4.07 -8.80
C GLY A 46 -40.95 4.28 -9.72
N PHE A 47 -39.89 3.52 -9.47
CA PHE A 47 -38.67 3.55 -10.24
C PHE A 47 -38.53 2.27 -11.06
N PRO A 48 -38.06 2.37 -12.32
CA PRO A 48 -37.70 1.18 -13.09
C PRO A 48 -36.52 0.50 -12.41
N GLU A 49 -36.67 -0.78 -12.09
CA GLU A 49 -35.65 -1.61 -11.47
C GLU A 49 -35.56 -2.97 -12.17
N PRO A 50 -34.36 -3.53 -12.30
CA PRO A 50 -34.22 -4.89 -12.80
C PRO A 50 -34.95 -5.90 -11.90
N GLN A 51 -35.53 -6.94 -12.51
CA GLN A 51 -35.88 -8.15 -11.76
C GLN A 51 -34.61 -8.72 -11.10
N PRO A 52 -34.68 -9.30 -9.89
CA PRO A 52 -33.49 -9.65 -9.11
C PRO A 52 -32.44 -10.51 -9.86
N LEU A 53 -32.87 -11.55 -10.56
CA LEU A 53 -31.96 -12.42 -11.32
C LEU A 53 -31.31 -11.71 -12.51
N ALA A 54 -32.08 -10.92 -13.26
CA ALA A 54 -31.58 -10.14 -14.38
C ALA A 54 -30.60 -9.06 -13.91
N GLY A 55 -30.92 -8.38 -12.81
CA GLY A 55 -30.05 -7.41 -12.17
C GLY A 55 -28.73 -8.01 -11.70
N LEU A 56 -28.76 -9.19 -11.07
CA LEU A 56 -27.55 -9.91 -10.66
C LEU A 56 -26.68 -10.32 -11.86
N GLN A 57 -27.29 -10.88 -12.91
CA GLN A 57 -26.56 -11.25 -14.13
C GLN A 57 -25.90 -10.03 -14.78
N ALA A 58 -26.63 -8.92 -14.90
CA ALA A 58 -26.11 -7.67 -15.43
C ALA A 58 -24.96 -7.11 -14.56
N ALA A 59 -25.12 -7.10 -13.23
CA ALA A 59 -24.08 -6.66 -12.30
C ALA A 59 -22.79 -7.48 -12.42
N LEU A 60 -22.88 -8.82 -12.48
CA LEU A 60 -21.72 -9.68 -12.69
C LEU A 60 -21.05 -9.44 -14.06
N SER A 61 -21.84 -9.10 -15.08
CA SER A 61 -21.32 -8.79 -16.42
C SER A 61 -20.57 -7.47 -16.43
N VAL A 62 -21.12 -6.43 -15.79
CA VAL A 62 -20.45 -5.13 -15.59
C VAL A 62 -19.16 -5.31 -14.79
N ALA A 63 -19.19 -6.09 -13.71
CA ALA A 63 -18.01 -6.35 -12.89
C ALA A 63 -16.88 -7.04 -13.69
N ARG A 64 -17.20 -8.05 -14.52
CA ARG A 64 -16.22 -8.71 -15.38
C ARG A 64 -15.59 -7.77 -16.41
N LEU A 65 -16.38 -6.89 -17.02
CA LEU A 65 -15.86 -5.90 -17.97
C LEU A 65 -14.98 -4.86 -17.28
N ALA A 66 -15.39 -4.39 -16.09
CA ALA A 66 -14.57 -3.49 -15.28
C ALA A 66 -13.24 -4.15 -14.89
N GLN A 67 -13.27 -5.43 -14.50
CA GLN A 67 -12.09 -6.22 -14.20
C GLN A 67 -11.17 -6.38 -15.42
N GLN A 68 -11.74 -6.65 -16.61
CA GLN A 68 -10.98 -6.73 -17.84
C GLN A 68 -10.33 -5.37 -18.20
N GLN A 69 -11.03 -4.26 -17.96
CA GLN A 69 -10.49 -2.93 -18.18
C GLN A 69 -9.34 -2.62 -17.20
N ALA A 70 -9.47 -2.99 -15.94
CA ALA A 70 -8.40 -2.89 -14.96
C ALA A 70 -7.18 -3.72 -15.38
N TYR A 71 -7.38 -4.95 -15.88
CA TYR A 71 -6.31 -5.77 -16.45
C TYR A 71 -5.62 -5.08 -17.63
N THR A 72 -6.36 -4.46 -18.54
CA THR A 72 -5.79 -3.72 -19.67
C THR A 72 -4.94 -2.53 -19.21
N PHE A 73 -5.40 -1.75 -18.23
CA PHE A 73 -4.62 -0.64 -17.69
C PHE A 73 -3.37 -1.11 -16.96
N ALA A 74 -3.48 -2.13 -16.11
CA ALA A 74 -2.33 -2.72 -15.41
C ALA A 74 -1.30 -3.31 -16.39
N LYS A 75 -1.74 -3.97 -17.47
CA LYS A 75 -0.89 -4.45 -18.56
C LYS A 75 -0.13 -3.29 -19.23
N GLY A 76 -0.81 -2.17 -19.48
CA GLY A 76 -0.20 -0.95 -20.02
C GLY A 76 0.88 -0.39 -19.09
N LEU A 77 0.54 -0.21 -17.81
CA LEU A 77 1.46 0.28 -16.78
C LEU A 77 2.70 -0.63 -16.61
N ARG A 78 2.50 -1.95 -16.49
CA ARG A 78 3.62 -2.92 -16.48
C ARG A 78 4.45 -2.81 -17.75
N GLY A 79 3.79 -2.72 -18.92
CA GLY A 79 4.47 -2.54 -20.20
C GLY A 79 5.36 -1.29 -20.25
N GLU A 80 4.94 -0.20 -19.61
CA GLU A 80 5.71 1.05 -19.51
C GLU A 80 6.77 1.05 -18.40
N GLY A 81 6.72 0.05 -17.51
CA GLY A 81 7.72 -0.20 -16.46
C GLY A 81 7.29 0.13 -15.04
N SER A 82 6.01 0.44 -14.78
CA SER A 82 5.51 0.65 -13.42
C SER A 82 5.52 -0.65 -12.62
N SER A 83 6.13 -0.70 -11.45
CA SER A 83 6.21 -1.85 -10.54
C SER A 83 4.85 -2.26 -9.95
N TRP A 84 4.78 -3.46 -9.37
CA TRP A 84 3.58 -3.91 -8.63
C TRP A 84 3.32 -3.11 -7.35
N ASP A 85 4.35 -2.52 -6.74
CA ASP A 85 4.21 -1.60 -5.61
C ASP A 85 3.50 -0.31 -6.05
N GLU A 86 3.93 0.33 -7.15
CA GLU A 86 3.27 1.52 -7.71
C GLU A 86 1.81 1.24 -8.13
N ILE A 87 1.54 0.04 -8.65
CA ILE A 87 0.16 -0.37 -8.98
C ILE A 87 -0.65 -0.60 -7.70
N ALA A 88 -0.07 -1.15 -6.64
CA ALA A 88 -0.76 -1.33 -5.37
C ALA A 88 -1.14 0.01 -4.73
N ASP A 89 -0.24 0.99 -4.77
CA ASP A 89 -0.47 2.36 -4.32
C ASP A 89 -1.59 3.01 -5.14
N LEU A 90 -1.57 2.87 -6.47
CA LEU A 90 -2.61 3.40 -7.36
C LEU A 90 -3.98 2.76 -7.11
N LEU A 91 -4.00 1.48 -6.73
CA LEU A 91 -5.21 0.75 -6.37
C LEU A 91 -5.65 1.01 -4.93
N GLU A 92 -4.94 1.87 -4.19
CA GLU A 92 -5.20 2.22 -2.79
C GLU A 92 -5.33 0.95 -1.92
N ILE A 93 -4.51 -0.07 -2.19
CA ILE A 93 -4.55 -1.32 -1.44
C ILE A 93 -3.99 -1.04 -0.05
N GLU A 94 -4.87 -1.01 0.95
CA GLU A 94 -4.46 -0.81 2.33
C GLU A 94 -3.61 -1.99 2.84
N TRP A 95 -2.73 -1.67 3.79
CA TRP A 95 -1.97 -2.66 4.54
C TRP A 95 -2.91 -3.67 5.23
N SER A 96 -2.52 -4.93 5.21
CA SER A 96 -3.19 -6.03 5.90
C SER A 96 -2.17 -7.04 6.40
N GLU A 97 -2.49 -7.72 7.51
CA GLU A 97 -1.70 -8.86 7.98
C GLU A 97 -1.84 -10.08 7.06
N ASP A 98 -2.93 -10.15 6.30
CA ASP A 98 -3.28 -11.30 5.47
C ASP A 98 -2.56 -11.33 4.12
N TYR A 99 -2.02 -10.20 3.66
CA TYR A 99 -1.41 -10.09 2.33
C TYR A 99 -0.37 -8.98 2.22
N VAL A 100 0.58 -9.15 1.31
CA VAL A 100 1.48 -8.09 0.86
C VAL A 100 0.80 -7.27 -0.24
N GLN A 101 0.80 -5.94 -0.15
CA GLN A 101 0.05 -5.05 -1.05
C GLN A 101 0.36 -5.28 -2.54
N ARG A 102 1.65 -5.39 -2.92
CA ARG A 102 2.09 -5.69 -4.29
C ARG A 102 1.61 -7.04 -4.81
N GLU A 103 1.57 -8.06 -3.96
CA GLU A 103 1.05 -9.38 -4.32
C GLU A 103 -0.45 -9.30 -4.51
N ARG A 104 -1.14 -8.57 -3.62
CA ARG A 104 -2.58 -8.34 -3.74
C ARG A 104 -2.94 -7.58 -5.02
N ALA A 105 -2.14 -6.60 -5.43
CA ALA A 105 -2.31 -5.90 -6.70
C ALA A 105 -2.22 -6.87 -7.89
N PHE A 106 -1.19 -7.71 -7.89
CA PHE A 106 -1.02 -8.73 -8.92
C PHE A 106 -2.21 -9.70 -8.96
N GLU A 107 -2.65 -10.22 -7.81
CA GLU A 107 -3.79 -11.14 -7.74
C GLU A 107 -5.09 -10.53 -8.22
N LEU A 108 -5.34 -9.27 -7.84
CA LEU A 108 -6.49 -8.52 -8.31
C LEU A 108 -6.47 -8.39 -9.82
N VAL A 109 -5.32 -8.09 -10.42
CA VAL A 109 -5.18 -7.94 -11.88
C VAL A 109 -5.26 -9.28 -12.60
N ALA A 110 -4.43 -10.25 -12.22
CA ALA A 110 -4.34 -11.57 -12.84
C ALA A 110 -5.64 -12.37 -12.72
N GLY A 111 -6.45 -12.07 -11.70
CA GLY A 111 -7.74 -12.68 -11.49
C GLY A 111 -7.66 -14.08 -10.87
N PRO A 112 -8.76 -14.85 -10.91
CA PRO A 112 -8.81 -16.16 -10.29
C PRO A 112 -7.82 -17.13 -10.96
N VAL A 113 -7.25 -18.02 -10.14
CA VAL A 113 -6.44 -19.16 -10.63
C VAL A 113 -7.31 -19.99 -11.57
N SER A 114 -6.80 -20.33 -12.75
CA SER A 114 -7.55 -21.17 -13.68
C SER A 114 -7.66 -22.59 -13.12
N SER A 115 -8.73 -23.32 -13.42
CA SER A 115 -8.87 -24.72 -12.98
C SER A 115 -7.82 -25.66 -13.59
N TYR A 116 -7.04 -25.21 -14.58
CA TYR A 116 -6.07 -25.99 -15.34
C TYR A 116 -4.61 -25.61 -15.09
N SER A 117 -4.35 -24.50 -14.37
CA SER A 117 -3.02 -24.06 -13.99
C SER A 117 -3.03 -23.62 -12.53
N TYR A 118 -2.08 -24.09 -11.74
CA TYR A 118 -1.91 -23.60 -10.36
C TYR A 118 -1.35 -22.17 -10.29
N ASP A 119 -0.88 -21.66 -11.42
CA ASP A 119 -0.21 -20.38 -11.51
C ASP A 119 -1.10 -19.31 -12.14
N ARG A 120 -0.92 -18.07 -11.67
CA ARG A 120 -1.46 -16.84 -12.25
C ARG A 120 -0.38 -16.17 -13.07
N TYR A 121 -0.75 -15.59 -14.21
CA TYR A 121 0.16 -14.82 -15.03
C TYR A 121 -0.51 -13.59 -15.63
N VAL A 122 0.27 -12.53 -15.81
CA VAL A 122 -0.11 -11.36 -16.62
C VAL A 122 0.77 -11.34 -17.86
N PHE A 123 0.16 -11.15 -19.03
CA PHE A 123 0.90 -10.99 -20.28
C PHE A 123 0.90 -9.53 -20.69
N PHE A 124 2.08 -8.98 -20.95
CA PHE A 124 2.23 -7.60 -21.44
C PHE A 124 3.31 -7.50 -22.51
N THR A 125 3.28 -6.39 -23.26
CA THR A 125 4.37 -6.06 -24.18
C THR A 125 5.32 -5.13 -23.45
N CYS A 126 6.60 -5.47 -23.39
CA CYS A 126 7.65 -4.63 -22.80
C CYS A 126 7.84 -3.37 -23.66
N GLY A 127 7.06 -2.34 -23.38
CA GLY A 127 6.94 -1.13 -24.17
C GLY A 127 7.69 0.06 -23.59
N GLY A 128 7.36 1.26 -24.10
CA GLY A 128 7.97 2.51 -23.69
C GLY A 128 9.43 2.69 -24.16
N PRO A 129 10.10 3.79 -23.75
CA PRO A 129 11.43 4.16 -24.26
C PRO A 129 12.57 3.21 -23.86
N ARG A 130 12.38 2.42 -22.80
CA ARG A 130 13.37 1.46 -22.27
C ARG A 130 12.98 0.00 -22.53
N GLY A 131 11.79 -0.25 -23.08
CA GLY A 131 11.30 -1.60 -23.37
C GLY A 131 12.04 -2.28 -24.52
N CYS A 132 11.95 -3.60 -24.58
CA CYS A 132 12.52 -4.41 -25.66
C CYS A 132 11.50 -4.78 -26.76
N GLY A 133 10.23 -4.40 -26.61
CA GLY A 133 9.14 -4.70 -27.53
C GLY A 133 8.63 -6.15 -27.49
N GLN A 134 9.23 -7.03 -26.67
CA GLN A 134 8.86 -8.44 -26.59
C GLN A 134 7.61 -8.67 -25.75
N SER A 135 6.98 -9.84 -25.94
CA SER A 135 5.88 -10.31 -25.10
C SER A 135 6.44 -10.94 -23.82
N ILE A 136 6.02 -10.43 -22.68
CA ILE A 136 6.47 -10.84 -21.36
C ILE A 136 5.38 -11.64 -20.65
N THR A 137 5.78 -12.69 -19.95
CA THR A 137 4.95 -13.43 -18.99
C THR A 137 5.41 -13.07 -17.58
N ASP A 138 4.55 -12.40 -16.82
CA ASP A 138 4.82 -11.98 -15.44
C ASP A 138 4.06 -12.90 -14.47
N ARG A 139 4.80 -13.56 -13.58
CA ARG A 139 4.29 -14.48 -12.56
C ARG A 139 3.94 -13.78 -11.24
N GLY A 140 4.11 -12.46 -11.17
CA GLY A 140 3.84 -11.65 -9.99
C GLY A 140 5.07 -11.49 -9.08
N PRO A 141 4.97 -10.64 -8.05
CA PRO A 141 6.09 -10.24 -7.21
C PRO A 141 6.38 -11.23 -6.06
N TYR A 142 6.32 -12.53 -6.35
CA TYR A 142 6.48 -13.60 -5.35
C TYR A 142 7.93 -14.04 -5.16
N ASN A 143 8.76 -13.95 -6.21
CA ASN A 143 10.17 -14.29 -6.09
C ASN A 143 11.01 -13.06 -5.72
N GLY A 144 12.13 -13.34 -5.05
CA GLY A 144 13.03 -12.30 -4.57
C GLY A 144 13.62 -11.45 -5.70
N TYR A 145 13.95 -12.03 -6.87
CA TYR A 145 14.70 -11.32 -7.90
C TYR A 145 13.83 -10.98 -9.14
N PRO A 146 13.89 -9.75 -9.71
CA PRO A 146 13.00 -9.33 -10.79
C PRO A 146 12.99 -10.23 -12.03
N SER A 147 14.14 -10.77 -12.45
CA SER A 147 14.19 -11.65 -13.63
C SER A 147 13.58 -13.03 -13.40
N ASP A 148 13.32 -13.43 -12.16
CA ASP A 148 12.66 -14.70 -11.85
C ASP A 148 11.13 -14.58 -11.97
N ASN A 149 10.62 -13.35 -11.92
CA ASN A 149 9.20 -13.05 -12.01
C ASN A 149 8.75 -12.85 -13.46
N GLU A 150 9.67 -12.53 -14.38
CA GLU A 150 9.35 -12.17 -15.76
C GLU A 150 10.15 -12.91 -16.81
N ASP A 151 9.44 -13.60 -17.71
CA ASP A 151 10.03 -14.31 -18.85
C ASP A 151 9.71 -13.61 -20.18
N GLY A 152 10.64 -13.66 -21.13
CA GLY A 152 10.43 -13.23 -22.53
C GLY A 152 11.12 -11.94 -22.95
N HIS A 153 11.91 -11.31 -22.08
CA HIS A 153 12.70 -10.13 -22.46
C HIS A 153 13.80 -10.48 -23.48
N ALA A 154 14.08 -9.55 -24.39
CA ALA A 154 15.28 -9.64 -25.22
C ALA A 154 16.54 -9.43 -24.38
N GLU A 155 17.67 -9.98 -24.85
CA GLU A 155 18.98 -9.73 -24.27
C GLU A 155 19.26 -8.21 -24.22
N GLY A 156 19.73 -7.72 -23.07
CA GLY A 156 20.03 -6.30 -22.88
C GLY A 156 18.82 -5.39 -22.73
N CYS A 157 17.62 -5.93 -22.43
CA CYS A 157 16.45 -5.09 -22.15
C CYS A 157 16.72 -4.08 -21.04
N ARG A 158 16.67 -2.78 -21.38
CA ARG A 158 16.97 -1.68 -20.45
C ARG A 158 15.92 -1.52 -19.36
N ARG A 159 14.67 -1.92 -19.61
CA ARG A 159 13.59 -1.90 -18.61
C ARG A 159 13.87 -2.90 -17.50
N LEU A 160 14.11 -4.17 -17.84
CA LEU A 160 14.45 -5.21 -16.88
C LEU A 160 15.75 -4.89 -16.14
N ALA A 161 16.77 -4.37 -16.83
CA ALA A 161 18.01 -3.94 -16.19
C ALA A 161 17.79 -2.85 -15.14
N ALA A 162 16.90 -1.89 -15.40
CA ALA A 162 16.55 -0.85 -14.43
C ALA A 162 15.79 -1.40 -13.22
N GLU A 163 14.87 -2.37 -13.41
CA GLU A 163 14.19 -3.04 -12.31
C GLU A 163 15.17 -3.86 -11.45
N VAL A 164 16.12 -4.56 -12.08
CA VAL A 164 17.20 -5.29 -11.39
C VAL A 164 18.10 -4.34 -10.58
N GLU A 165 18.47 -3.19 -11.15
CA GLU A 165 19.26 -2.17 -10.45
C GLU A 165 18.49 -1.56 -9.27
N ALA A 166 17.20 -1.26 -9.45
CA ALA A 166 16.35 -0.79 -8.37
C ALA A 166 16.23 -1.83 -7.24
N TYR A 167 16.06 -3.10 -7.60
CA TYR A 167 16.05 -4.20 -6.64
C TYR A 167 17.36 -4.29 -5.85
N ARG A 168 18.52 -4.25 -6.53
CA ARG A 168 19.83 -4.29 -5.86
C ARG A 168 20.01 -3.14 -4.89
N ARG A 169 19.68 -1.91 -5.29
CA ARG A 169 19.72 -0.75 -4.39
C ARG A 169 18.84 -0.95 -3.16
N ALA A 170 17.63 -1.47 -3.34
CA ALA A 170 16.73 -1.77 -2.22
C ALA A 170 17.27 -2.88 -1.30
N GLN A 171 17.99 -3.87 -1.83
CA GLN A 171 18.69 -4.87 -1.02
C GLN A 171 19.86 -4.26 -0.27
N ASP A 172 20.72 -3.49 -0.94
CA ASP A 172 21.86 -2.80 -0.32
C ASP A 172 21.40 -1.87 0.81
N GLU A 173 20.30 -1.12 0.60
CA GLU A 173 19.70 -0.28 1.63
C GLU A 173 19.17 -1.08 2.82
N ARG A 174 18.58 -2.25 2.58
CA ARG A 174 18.09 -3.15 3.63
C ARG A 174 19.26 -3.72 4.43
N GLU A 175 20.28 -4.26 3.76
CA GLU A 175 21.49 -4.77 4.40
C GLU A 175 22.19 -3.69 5.21
N HIS A 176 22.26 -2.47 4.68
CA HIS A 176 22.81 -1.32 5.41
C HIS A 176 21.98 -1.00 6.67
N ARG A 177 20.65 -0.99 6.58
CA ARG A 177 19.77 -0.80 7.74
C ARG A 177 19.96 -1.89 8.79
N ASP A 178 20.06 -3.15 8.36
CA ASP A 178 20.30 -4.30 9.24
C ASP A 178 21.64 -4.16 9.96
N GLN A 179 22.70 -3.78 9.25
CA GLN A 179 24.00 -3.48 9.85
C GLN A 179 23.91 -2.36 10.89
N VAL A 180 23.20 -1.26 10.59
CA VAL A 180 23.01 -0.15 11.54
C VAL A 180 22.27 -0.62 12.79
N MET A 181 21.23 -1.45 12.63
CA MET A 181 20.50 -2.02 13.76
C MET A 181 21.40 -2.92 14.62
N ASP A 182 22.18 -3.80 14.00
CA ASP A 182 23.09 -4.72 14.70
C ASP A 182 24.18 -3.96 15.48
N GLU A 183 24.70 -2.86 14.93
CA GLU A 183 25.68 -2.01 15.60
C GLU A 183 25.08 -1.15 16.73
N ALA A 184 23.81 -0.78 16.64
CA ALA A 184 23.15 0.12 17.59
C ALA A 184 22.45 -0.62 18.73
N LEU A 185 21.85 -1.78 18.47
CA LEU A 185 21.06 -2.53 19.45
C LEU A 185 21.82 -2.85 20.75
N PRO A 186 23.09 -3.28 20.74
CA PRO A 186 23.86 -3.51 21.96
C PRO A 186 24.14 -2.24 22.79
N LYS A 187 24.05 -1.05 22.17
CA LYS A 187 24.27 0.25 22.83
C LYS A 187 23.03 0.74 23.59
N VAL A 188 21.85 0.21 23.27
CA VAL A 188 20.61 0.46 24.03
C VAL A 188 20.63 -0.43 25.27
N THR A 189 21.18 0.11 26.36
CA THR A 189 21.42 -0.67 27.58
C THR A 189 20.25 -0.66 28.56
N ASP A 190 19.47 0.42 28.58
CA ASP A 190 18.36 0.61 29.51
C ASP A 190 17.07 -0.11 29.08
N THR A 191 16.26 -0.50 30.06
CA THR A 191 15.02 -1.25 29.83
C THR A 191 14.03 -0.46 28.97
N PHE A 192 13.85 0.83 29.25
CA PHE A 192 12.87 1.67 28.54
C PHE A 192 13.23 1.84 27.06
N GLY A 193 14.51 2.02 26.74
CA GLY A 193 15.02 2.08 25.37
C GLY A 193 14.78 0.77 24.61
N LYS A 194 15.10 -0.39 25.20
CA LYS A 194 14.83 -1.71 24.58
C LYS A 194 13.35 -1.93 24.31
N GLU A 195 12.54 -1.53 25.27
CA GLU A 195 11.08 -1.54 25.19
C GLU A 195 10.54 -0.60 24.11
N THR A 196 11.17 0.57 23.94
CA THR A 196 10.85 1.51 22.86
C THR A 196 11.20 0.92 21.49
N VAL A 197 12.37 0.27 21.35
CA VAL A 197 12.75 -0.45 20.12
C VAL A 197 11.70 -1.48 19.71
N ALA A 198 11.26 -2.32 20.66
CA ALA A 198 10.23 -3.33 20.40
C ALA A 198 8.90 -2.70 19.94
N ARG A 199 8.48 -1.60 20.58
CA ARG A 199 7.24 -0.89 20.23
C ARG A 199 7.33 -0.19 18.88
N VAL A 200 8.47 0.41 18.54
CA VAL A 200 8.70 1.02 17.22
C VAL A 200 8.58 -0.05 16.13
N ARG A 201 9.22 -1.20 16.31
CA ARG A 201 9.11 -2.33 15.38
C ARG A 201 7.68 -2.83 15.24
N TYR A 202 6.93 -2.86 16.35
CA TYR A 202 5.50 -3.16 16.32
C TYR A 202 4.72 -2.16 15.44
N VAL A 203 4.91 -0.85 15.63
CA VAL A 203 4.22 0.16 14.81
C VAL A 203 4.57 0.00 13.33
N GLN A 204 5.85 -0.23 13.01
CA GLN A 204 6.31 -0.43 11.64
C GLN A 204 5.72 -1.70 11.00
N SER A 205 5.59 -2.79 11.75
CA SER A 205 5.04 -4.05 11.24
C SER A 205 3.51 -4.09 11.21
N HIS A 206 2.82 -3.11 11.81
CA HIS A 206 1.34 -3.04 11.89
C HIS A 206 0.77 -1.77 11.25
N GLY A 207 1.38 -1.32 10.14
CA GLY A 207 0.84 -0.24 9.32
C GLY A 207 0.74 1.12 10.04
N GLY A 208 1.67 1.44 10.95
CA GLY A 208 1.68 2.72 11.65
C GLY A 208 0.74 2.80 12.86
N ARG A 209 0.15 1.68 13.30
CA ARG A 209 -0.81 1.68 14.41
C ARG A 209 -0.13 1.65 15.77
N TYR A 210 -0.44 2.65 16.60
CA TYR A 210 -0.09 2.69 18.01
C TYR A 210 -1.10 1.90 18.83
N GLN A 211 -0.65 1.12 19.82
CA GLN A 211 -1.56 0.51 20.79
C GLN A 211 -1.93 1.51 21.89
N ALA A 212 -2.79 1.08 22.81
CA ALA A 212 -3.15 1.80 24.03
C ALA A 212 -2.01 1.80 25.07
N TRP A 213 -0.87 2.37 24.70
CA TRP A 213 0.30 2.57 25.58
C TRP A 213 0.13 3.82 26.46
N SER A 214 0.97 3.93 27.48
CA SER A 214 1.07 5.16 28.27
C SER A 214 1.59 6.32 27.42
N THR A 215 1.26 7.55 27.83
CA THR A 215 1.72 8.76 27.12
C THR A 215 3.23 8.78 26.90
N SER A 216 4.03 8.40 27.90
CA SER A 216 5.50 8.39 27.77
C SER A 216 5.99 7.41 26.70
N GLU A 217 5.36 6.23 26.60
CA GLU A 217 5.70 5.23 25.59
C GLU A 217 5.29 5.68 24.19
N THR A 218 4.08 6.24 24.04
CA THR A 218 3.61 6.80 22.77
C THR A 218 4.53 7.93 22.29
N LEU A 219 4.91 8.85 23.18
CA LEU A 219 5.85 9.92 22.86
C LEU A 219 7.23 9.39 22.43
N ALA A 220 7.74 8.36 23.11
CA ALA A 220 9.05 7.79 22.78
C ALA A 220 9.04 7.17 21.38
N VAL A 221 7.99 6.41 21.04
CA VAL A 221 7.82 5.81 19.72
C VAL A 221 7.65 6.89 18.65
N ALA A 222 6.80 7.89 18.87
CA ALA A 222 6.56 8.98 17.92
C ALA A 222 7.83 9.81 17.67
N LEU A 223 8.62 10.10 18.70
CA LEU A 223 9.92 10.75 18.55
C LEU A 223 10.92 9.93 17.71
N VAL A 224 10.99 8.61 17.95
CA VAL A 224 11.87 7.71 17.18
C VAL A 224 11.45 7.65 15.72
N LEU A 225 10.14 7.60 15.45
CA LEU A 225 9.58 7.57 14.10
C LEU A 225 9.52 8.95 13.42
N ARG A 226 9.79 10.04 14.14
CA ARG A 226 9.53 11.44 13.71
C ARG A 226 8.08 11.68 13.27
N ASP A 227 7.15 11.13 14.04
CA ASP A 227 5.72 11.21 13.80
C ASP A 227 5.12 12.45 14.50
N ASP A 228 5.24 13.60 13.84
CA ASP A 228 4.79 14.90 14.36
C ASP A 228 3.27 14.96 14.54
N GLU A 229 2.52 14.23 13.72
CA GLU A 229 1.07 14.13 13.82
C GLU A 229 0.68 13.40 15.11
N GLN A 230 1.29 12.25 15.38
CA GLN A 230 1.03 11.52 16.60
C GLN A 230 1.46 12.29 17.84
N LEU A 231 2.60 13.00 17.78
CA LEU A 231 3.04 13.90 18.85
C LEU A 231 2.00 14.99 19.17
N ALA A 232 1.46 15.64 18.13
CA ALA A 232 0.40 16.63 18.29
C ALA A 232 -0.90 16.01 18.83
N ALA A 233 -1.27 14.82 18.35
CA ALA A 233 -2.49 14.11 18.77
C ALA A 233 -2.50 13.77 20.27
N VAL A 234 -1.34 13.48 20.86
CA VAL A 234 -1.20 13.25 22.31
C VAL A 234 -0.90 14.52 23.12
N GLY A 235 -0.89 15.70 22.47
CA GLY A 235 -0.76 17.00 23.13
C GLY A 235 0.66 17.51 23.32
N TYR A 236 1.66 16.99 22.59
CA TYR A 236 3.07 17.39 22.71
C TYR A 236 3.68 17.72 21.34
N PRO A 237 3.26 18.82 20.68
CA PRO A 237 3.73 19.16 19.33
C PRO A 237 5.22 19.53 19.26
N SER A 238 5.90 19.73 20.39
CA SER A 238 7.34 20.02 20.45
C SER A 238 8.14 18.78 20.83
N HIS A 239 9.13 18.43 20.00
CA HIS A 239 10.07 17.35 20.30
C HIS A 239 10.79 17.57 21.64
N GLN A 240 11.20 18.80 21.92
CA GLN A 240 11.89 19.13 23.18
C GLN A 240 10.99 18.98 24.41
N GLU A 241 9.71 19.27 24.28
CA GLU A 241 8.73 19.06 25.34
C GLU A 241 8.46 17.56 25.57
N ALA A 242 8.28 16.80 24.49
CA ALA A 242 8.13 15.35 24.55
C ALA A 242 9.36 14.68 25.19
N ILE A 243 10.58 15.06 24.79
CA ILE A 243 11.83 14.55 25.38
C ILE A 243 11.92 14.87 26.88
N ARG A 244 11.60 16.11 27.29
CA ARG A 244 11.58 16.48 28.72
C ARG A 244 10.54 15.66 29.50
N ARG A 245 9.37 15.45 28.92
CA ARG A 245 8.30 14.66 29.55
C ARG A 245 8.71 13.21 29.77
N ILE A 246 9.36 12.59 28.79
CA ILE A 246 9.87 11.21 28.89
C ILE A 246 10.97 11.13 29.94
N THR A 247 12.00 11.98 29.83
CA THR A 247 13.18 11.93 30.70
C THR A 247 12.84 12.23 32.16
N SER A 248 11.89 13.14 32.44
CA SER A 248 11.42 13.41 33.81
C SER A 248 10.70 12.22 34.47
N GLY A 249 10.17 11.29 33.67
CA GLY A 249 9.50 10.08 34.15
C GLY A 249 10.42 8.86 34.30
N MET A 250 11.68 8.96 33.87
CA MET A 250 12.64 7.86 33.96
C MET A 250 13.28 7.80 35.34
N SER A 251 13.40 6.59 35.90
CA SER A 251 14.14 6.36 37.16
C SER A 251 15.63 6.71 37.04
N THR A 252 16.21 6.50 35.84
CA THR A 252 17.61 6.80 35.54
C THR A 252 17.69 7.50 34.17
N PRO A 253 17.48 8.82 34.11
CA PRO A 253 17.47 9.54 32.84
C PRO A 253 18.87 9.55 32.18
N PRO A 254 18.96 9.45 30.84
CA PRO A 254 20.21 9.55 30.12
C PRO A 254 20.82 10.95 30.27
N ARG A 255 22.15 11.03 30.37
CA ARG A 255 22.89 12.31 30.43
C ARG A 255 22.79 13.11 29.13
N ASP A 256 22.67 12.41 28.02
CA ASP A 256 22.43 12.96 26.69
C ASP A 256 21.16 12.32 26.11
N PRO A 257 19.98 12.93 26.35
CA PRO A 257 18.72 12.43 25.82
C PRO A 257 18.65 12.39 24.30
N ALA A 258 19.34 13.31 23.61
CA ALA A 258 19.33 13.35 22.15
C ALA A 258 20.16 12.19 21.57
N GLY A 259 21.37 11.96 22.08
CA GLY A 259 22.20 10.82 21.69
C GLY A 259 21.57 9.47 22.07
N TRP A 260 20.87 9.40 23.20
CA TRP A 260 20.07 8.23 23.58
C TRP A 260 18.97 7.96 22.54
N LEU A 261 18.18 8.97 22.18
CA LEU A 261 17.08 8.82 21.23
C LEU A 261 17.59 8.42 19.82
N ALA A 262 18.70 9.01 19.37
CA ALA A 262 19.35 8.65 18.10
C ALA A 262 19.81 7.18 18.11
N THR A 263 20.34 6.71 19.24
CA THR A 263 20.75 5.29 19.40
C THR A 263 19.55 4.36 19.38
N VAL A 264 18.47 4.70 20.09
CA VAL A 264 17.22 3.93 20.08
C VAL A 264 16.63 3.87 18.67
N ARG A 265 16.66 4.99 17.93
CA ARG A 265 16.22 5.02 16.55
C ARG A 265 17.06 4.15 15.64
N ALA A 266 18.38 4.27 15.69
CA ALA A 266 19.26 3.43 14.89
C ALA A 266 19.01 1.93 15.17
N ALA A 267 18.81 1.55 16.42
CA ALA A 267 18.49 0.18 16.82
C ALA A 267 17.09 -0.29 16.35
N ALA A 268 16.12 0.63 16.28
CA ALA A 268 14.75 0.31 15.92
C ALA A 268 14.51 0.27 14.40
N THR A 269 15.08 1.23 13.67
CA THR A 269 14.74 1.48 12.27
C THR A 269 15.90 1.29 11.30
N GLY A 270 17.13 1.10 11.79
CA GLY A 270 18.34 1.04 10.96
C GLY A 270 18.72 2.38 10.32
N LEU A 271 18.16 3.50 10.80
CA LEU A 271 18.45 4.84 10.29
C LEU A 271 19.38 5.58 11.24
N ARG A 272 20.38 6.27 10.68
CA ARG A 272 21.23 7.21 11.41
C ARG A 272 20.65 8.62 11.29
N ASP A 273 20.79 9.41 12.36
CA ASP A 273 20.47 10.85 12.36
C ASP A 273 21.62 11.68 11.78
#